data_AF-A0A6C0I400-F1
#
_entry.id   AF-A0A6C0I400-F1
#
_cell.length_a   1.000
_cell.length_b   1.000
_cell.length_c   1.000
_cell.angle_alpha   90.00
_cell.angle_beta   90.00
_cell.angle_gamma   90.00
#
_symmetry.space_group_name_H-M   'P 1'
#
loop_
_entity.id
_entity.type
_entity.pdbx_description
1 polymer ?
#
loop_
_entity_poly.entity_id
_entity_poly.type
_entity_poly.pdbx_seq_one_letter_code
_entity_poly.pdbx_strand_id
1 'polypeptide(L)'
;MSTTPIKTEYRTDLAVQYNTTAQYRGLLRELMNMDKEVLNKKIKEYKELDIDEESMDELVYDENASNRLLTHIFDTTQNNTHFQLLYSAAAALMISEDKNIGLAVLLSYDYLQLFHKCLVDFYCNSFSEENIHYIGLMKKLT
;
A
#
# COMPACT_ATOMS: atom_id res chain seq x y z
N MET A 1 -12.09 -20.09 -21.91
CA MET A 1 -11.43 -20.19 -20.59
C MET A 1 -11.79 -18.92 -19.83
N SER A 2 -12.79 -18.99 -18.95
CA SER A 2 -13.16 -17.83 -18.12
C SER A 2 -12.16 -17.73 -16.98
N THR A 3 -11.31 -16.72 -17.03
CA THR A 3 -10.54 -16.29 -15.87
C THR A 3 -11.50 -15.56 -14.95
N THR A 4 -11.97 -16.25 -13.91
CA THR A 4 -12.67 -15.60 -12.80
C THR A 4 -11.75 -14.51 -12.26
N PRO A 5 -12.17 -13.24 -12.18
CA PRO A 5 -11.36 -12.22 -11.54
C PRO A 5 -11.25 -12.61 -10.06
N ILE A 6 -10.03 -12.83 -9.59
CA ILE A 6 -9.75 -12.87 -8.16
C ILE A 6 -10.12 -11.47 -7.67
N LYS A 7 -11.31 -11.34 -7.10
CA LYS A 7 -11.74 -10.14 -6.40
C LYS A 7 -10.89 -10.08 -5.14
N THR A 8 -9.71 -9.46 -5.24
CA THR A 8 -8.88 -9.20 -4.07
C THR A 8 -9.65 -8.20 -3.22
N GLU A 9 -10.29 -8.65 -2.15
CA GLU A 9 -10.92 -7.73 -1.19
C GLU A 9 -9.80 -7.12 -0.33
N TYR A 10 -9.80 -5.80 -0.22
CA TYR A 10 -8.88 -5.10 0.67
C TYR A 10 -9.07 -5.56 2.12
N ARG A 11 -7.97 -5.86 2.82
CA ARG A 11 -7.98 -6.37 4.21
C ARG A 11 -8.24 -5.25 5.22
N THR A 12 -9.50 -4.89 5.43
CA THR A 12 -9.92 -3.87 6.41
C THR A 12 -9.80 -4.31 7.86
N ASP A 13 -9.67 -5.61 8.10
CA ASP A 13 -9.50 -6.23 9.42
C ASP A 13 -8.06 -6.16 9.96
N LEU A 14 -7.10 -5.80 9.11
CA LEU A 14 -5.68 -5.80 9.46
C LEU A 14 -5.35 -4.65 10.42
N ALA A 15 -4.75 -4.97 11.56
CA ALA A 15 -4.26 -3.95 12.49
C ALA A 15 -2.94 -3.34 11.98
N VAL A 16 -3.03 -2.18 11.31
CA VAL A 16 -1.86 -1.49 10.75
C VAL A 16 -1.13 -0.67 11.81
N GLN A 17 -0.17 -1.31 12.49
CA GLN A 17 0.72 -0.68 13.48
C GLN A 17 2.14 -1.24 13.35
N TYR A 18 3.12 -0.34 13.38
CA TYR A 18 4.55 -0.69 13.31
C TYR A 18 5.38 0.48 13.84
N ASN A 19 6.55 0.17 14.40
CA ASN A 19 7.52 1.14 14.92
C ASN A 19 8.92 0.93 14.35
N THR A 20 9.12 -0.11 13.52
CA THR A 20 10.40 -0.41 12.87
C THR A 20 10.18 -0.71 11.39
N THR A 21 11.20 -0.48 10.58
CA THR A 21 11.19 -0.79 9.14
C THR A 21 10.84 -2.25 8.87
N ALA A 22 11.39 -3.18 9.66
CA ALA A 22 11.10 -4.60 9.53
C ALA A 22 9.62 -4.94 9.79
N GLN A 23 9.01 -4.34 10.83
CA GLN A 23 7.58 -4.52 11.11
C GLN A 23 6.71 -3.97 9.98
N TYR A 24 7.06 -2.78 9.47
CA TYR A 24 6.37 -2.18 8.33
C TYR A 24 6.45 -3.06 7.08
N ARG A 25 7.65 -3.51 6.68
CA ARG A 25 7.83 -4.33 5.49
C ARG A 25 7.07 -5.66 5.63
N GLY A 26 7.12 -6.29 6.81
CA GLY A 26 6.31 -7.49 7.11
C GLY A 26 4.81 -7.26 6.96
N LEU A 27 4.30 -6.16 7.52
CA LEU A 27 2.89 -5.80 7.41
C LEU A 27 2.48 -5.47 5.97
N LEU A 28 3.34 -4.79 5.22
CA LEU A 28 3.09 -4.47 3.82
C LEU A 28 2.94 -5.73 2.97
N ARG A 29 3.78 -6.75 3.21
CA ARG A 29 3.67 -8.07 2.56
C ARG A 29 2.34 -8.76 2.87
N GLU A 30 1.88 -8.67 4.12
CA GLU A 30 0.59 -9.22 4.53
C GLU A 30 -0.57 -8.47 3.87
N LEU A 31 -0.54 -7.13 3.87
CA LEU A 31 -1.56 -6.29 3.27
C LEU A 31 -1.67 -6.51 1.75
N MET A 32 -0.53 -6.68 1.07
CA MET A 32 -0.45 -6.99 -0.36
C MET A 32 -0.78 -8.45 -0.68
N ASN A 33 -0.89 -9.32 0.33
CA ASN A 33 -1.06 -10.75 0.17
C ASN A 33 -0.01 -11.34 -0.78
N MET A 34 1.27 -11.05 -0.50
CA MET A 34 2.40 -11.54 -1.30
C MET A 34 2.52 -13.07 -1.24
N ASP A 35 2.87 -13.67 -2.37
CA ASP A 35 2.99 -15.12 -2.47
C ASP A 35 4.29 -15.63 -1.83
N LYS A 36 4.15 -16.47 -0.80
CA LYS A 36 5.29 -17.06 -0.08
C LYS A 36 6.20 -17.88 -1.00
N GLU A 37 5.68 -18.56 -2.01
CA GLU A 37 6.50 -19.32 -2.96
C GLU A 37 7.34 -18.39 -3.83
N VAL A 38 6.79 -17.24 -4.25
CA VAL A 38 7.53 -16.20 -4.98
C VAL A 38 8.65 -15.63 -4.10
N LEU A 39 8.34 -15.31 -2.84
CA LEU A 39 9.33 -14.79 -1.90
C LEU A 39 10.44 -15.83 -1.64
N ASN A 40 10.10 -17.08 -1.36
CA ASN A 40 11.06 -18.16 -1.12
C ASN A 40 11.98 -18.41 -2.33
N LYS A 41 11.43 -18.33 -3.55
CA LYS A 41 12.21 -18.43 -4.78
C LYS A 41 13.25 -17.32 -4.88
N LYS A 42 12.85 -16.06 -4.63
CA LYS A 42 13.76 -14.90 -4.63
C LYS A 42 14.83 -15.01 -3.55
N ILE A 43 14.46 -15.41 -2.34
CA ILE A 43 15.42 -15.67 -1.25
C ILE A 43 16.48 -16.66 -1.72
N LYS A 44 16.06 -17.77 -2.35
CA LYS A 44 17.01 -18.77 -2.85
C LYS A 44 17.93 -18.23 -3.95
N GLU A 45 17.39 -17.41 -4.87
CA GLU A 45 18.15 -16.79 -5.95
C GLU A 45 19.25 -15.86 -5.43
N TYR A 46 18.94 -15.05 -4.41
CA TYR A 46 19.86 -14.07 -3.87
C TYR A 46 20.75 -14.60 -2.74
N LYS A 47 20.43 -15.77 -2.16
CA LYS A 47 21.18 -16.34 -1.02
C LYS A 47 22.67 -16.53 -1.27
N GLU A 48 23.06 -16.72 -2.53
CA GLU A 48 24.46 -16.93 -2.92
C GLU A 48 25.25 -15.63 -3.13
N LEU A 49 24.60 -14.46 -3.06
CA LEU A 49 25.20 -13.18 -3.41
C LEU A 49 25.83 -12.41 -2.23
N ASP A 50 25.91 -13.01 -1.03
CA ASP A 50 26.45 -12.39 0.20
C ASP A 50 25.88 -10.99 0.47
N ILE A 51 24.58 -10.84 0.22
CA ILE A 51 23.84 -9.60 0.40
C ILE A 51 23.41 -9.52 1.88
N ASP A 52 23.53 -8.34 2.47
CA ASP A 52 23.07 -8.10 3.84
C ASP A 52 21.54 -8.29 3.97
N GLU A 53 21.07 -8.50 5.20
CA GLU A 53 19.67 -8.83 5.46
C GLU A 53 18.68 -7.73 5.01
N GLU A 54 19.07 -6.45 5.09
CA GLU A 54 18.21 -5.34 4.71
C GLU A 54 18.07 -5.26 3.19
N SER A 55 19.19 -5.30 2.47
CA SER A 55 19.19 -5.34 1.00
C SER A 55 18.47 -6.58 0.47
N MET A 56 18.61 -7.73 1.14
CA MET A 56 17.87 -8.95 0.81
C MET A 56 16.35 -8.74 0.93
N ASP A 57 15.90 -8.14 2.03
CA ASP A 57 14.49 -7.90 2.29
C ASP A 57 13.85 -6.95 1.26
N GLU A 58 14.62 -5.98 0.76
CA GLU A 58 14.20 -5.08 -0.33
C GLU A 58 14.07 -5.80 -1.68
N LEU A 59 14.97 -6.74 -1.97
CA LEU A 59 14.94 -7.53 -3.21
C LEU A 59 13.84 -8.60 -3.21
N VAL A 60 13.52 -9.13 -2.03
CA VAL A 60 12.49 -10.16 -1.80
C VAL A 60 11.10 -9.50 -1.77
N TYR A 61 10.61 -9.22 -2.97
CA TYR A 61 9.38 -8.48 -3.21
C TYR A 61 8.51 -9.15 -4.30
N ASP A 62 7.23 -9.39 -4.04
CA ASP A 62 6.29 -9.89 -5.04
C ASP A 62 5.61 -8.72 -5.77
N GLU A 63 6.23 -8.28 -6.86
CA GLU A 63 5.75 -7.16 -7.68
C GLU A 63 4.33 -7.39 -8.20
N ASN A 64 3.97 -8.64 -8.52
CA ASN A 64 2.63 -8.94 -9.03
C ASN A 64 1.58 -8.74 -7.94
N ALA A 65 1.85 -9.17 -6.70
CA ALA A 65 0.94 -8.93 -5.58
C ALA A 65 0.76 -7.44 -5.28
N SER A 66 1.86 -6.69 -5.29
CA SER A 66 1.82 -5.25 -5.08
C SER A 66 1.03 -4.52 -6.16
N ASN A 67 1.27 -4.84 -7.43
CA ASN A 67 0.52 -4.25 -8.54
C ASN A 67 -0.97 -4.58 -8.44
N ARG A 68 -1.33 -5.83 -8.10
CA ARG A 68 -2.74 -6.20 -7.89
C ARG A 68 -3.41 -5.36 -6.80
N LEU A 69 -2.75 -5.15 -5.66
CA LEU A 69 -3.30 -4.33 -4.57
C LEU A 69 -3.44 -2.87 -4.98
N LEU A 70 -2.39 -2.29 -5.58
CA LEU A 70 -2.38 -0.90 -6.03
C LEU A 70 -3.50 -0.63 -7.04
N THR A 71 -3.62 -1.48 -8.06
CA THR A 71 -4.71 -1.40 -9.05
C THR A 71 -6.07 -1.52 -8.37
N HIS A 72 -6.25 -2.46 -7.45
CA HIS A 72 -7.52 -2.61 -6.73
C HIS A 72 -7.90 -1.35 -5.93
N ILE A 73 -6.96 -0.80 -5.16
CA ILE A 73 -7.20 0.42 -4.37
C ILE A 73 -7.54 1.56 -5.30
N PHE A 74 -6.74 1.80 -6.35
CA PHE A 74 -6.98 2.89 -7.28
C PHE A 74 -8.35 2.75 -7.97
N ASP A 75 -8.66 1.56 -8.50
CA ASP A 75 -9.89 1.33 -9.24
C ASP A 75 -11.15 1.53 -8.39
N THR A 76 -11.07 1.18 -7.10
CA THR A 76 -12.19 1.32 -6.15
C THR A 76 -12.37 2.75 -5.65
N THR A 77 -11.30 3.55 -5.59
CA THR A 77 -11.33 4.91 -5.05
C THR A 77 -11.25 6.00 -6.13
N GLN A 78 -11.00 5.67 -7.40
CA GLN A 78 -10.73 6.65 -8.46
C GLN A 78 -11.81 7.71 -8.65
N ASN A 79 -13.07 7.34 -8.37
CA ASN A 79 -14.22 8.24 -8.50
C ASN A 79 -14.51 9.05 -7.22
N ASN A 80 -13.80 8.78 -6.12
CA ASN A 80 -13.94 9.54 -4.88
C ASN A 80 -12.99 10.75 -4.89
N THR A 81 -13.56 11.96 -4.91
CA THR A 81 -12.81 13.21 -5.02
C THR A 81 -11.79 13.38 -3.88
N HIS A 82 -12.07 12.94 -2.66
CA HIS A 82 -11.15 13.07 -1.54
C HIS A 82 -9.92 12.16 -1.68
N PHE A 83 -10.09 10.93 -2.20
CA PHE A 83 -8.94 10.09 -2.55
C PHE A 83 -8.12 10.67 -3.69
N GLN A 84 -8.76 11.29 -4.69
CA GLN A 84 -8.03 11.98 -5.76
C GLN A 84 -7.17 13.13 -5.21
N LEU A 85 -7.67 13.89 -4.23
CA LEU A 85 -6.90 14.92 -3.54
C LEU A 85 -5.74 14.34 -2.74
N LEU A 86 -5.95 13.25 -2.02
CA LEU A 86 -4.87 12.54 -1.30
C LEU A 86 -3.77 12.08 -2.26
N TYR A 87 -4.13 11.48 -3.40
CA TYR A 87 -3.17 11.03 -4.40
C TYR A 87 -2.37 12.19 -4.98
N SER A 88 -3.04 13.28 -5.36
CA SER A 88 -2.36 14.46 -5.89
C SER A 88 -1.44 15.12 -4.85
N ALA A 89 -1.89 15.24 -3.60
CA ALA A 89 -1.07 15.80 -2.52
C ALA A 89 0.18 14.95 -2.24
N ALA A 90 0.02 13.62 -2.18
CA ALA A 90 1.14 12.71 -1.97
C ALA A 90 2.11 12.67 -3.18
N ALA A 91 1.60 12.74 -4.40
CA ALA A 91 2.43 12.80 -5.61
C ALA A 91 3.27 14.09 -5.66
N ALA A 92 2.70 15.22 -5.20
CA ALA A 92 3.40 16.50 -5.18
C ALA A 92 4.65 16.50 -4.29
N LEU A 93 4.69 15.66 -3.25
CA LEU A 93 5.89 15.45 -2.41
C LEU A 93 7.07 14.89 -3.21
N MET A 94 6.79 14.22 -4.33
CA MET A 94 7.78 13.68 -5.26
C MET A 94 7.94 14.55 -6.52
N ILE A 95 7.44 15.79 -6.50
CA ILE A 95 7.44 16.71 -7.67
C ILE A 95 6.74 16.03 -8.86
N SER A 96 5.62 15.35 -8.58
CA SER A 96 4.86 14.59 -9.57
C SER A 96 3.38 14.92 -9.51
N GLU A 97 2.71 14.84 -10.66
CA GLU A 97 1.24 14.90 -10.77
C GLU A 97 0.62 13.51 -10.97
N ASP A 98 1.44 12.45 -11.06
CA ASP A 98 0.97 11.09 -11.26
C ASP A 98 0.36 10.53 -9.97
N LYS A 99 -0.94 10.26 -10.03
CA LYS A 99 -1.71 9.73 -8.89
C LYS A 99 -1.30 8.31 -8.50
N ASN A 100 -0.71 7.53 -9.40
CA ASN A 100 -0.15 6.21 -9.06
C ASN A 100 1.09 6.36 -8.17
N ILE A 101 1.92 7.37 -8.44
CA ILE A 101 3.04 7.74 -7.56
C ILE A 101 2.49 8.19 -6.21
N GLY A 102 1.44 9.01 -6.21
CA GLY A 102 0.75 9.41 -4.98
C GLY A 102 0.25 8.23 -4.15
N LEU A 103 -0.42 7.26 -4.78
CA LEU A 103 -0.86 6.03 -4.11
C LEU A 103 0.31 5.22 -3.54
N ALA A 104 1.42 5.10 -4.27
CA ALA A 104 2.62 4.43 -3.77
C ALA A 104 3.22 5.15 -2.55
N VAL A 105 3.26 6.48 -2.56
CA VAL A 105 3.68 7.30 -1.41
C VAL A 105 2.75 7.10 -0.22
N LEU A 106 1.43 7.04 -0.42
CA LEU A 106 0.47 6.79 0.65
C LEU A 106 0.60 5.40 1.29
N LEU A 107 1.16 4.42 0.58
CA LEU A 107 1.50 3.10 1.12
C LEU A 107 2.88 3.04 1.78
N SER A 108 3.66 4.12 1.74
CA SER A 108 4.99 4.17 2.37
C SER A 108 4.90 4.21 3.90
N TYR A 109 6.05 3.97 4.55
CA TYR A 109 6.19 3.87 6.01
C TYR A 109 5.48 5.00 6.76
N ASP A 110 5.63 6.24 6.30
CA ASP A 110 5.11 7.41 7.02
C ASP A 110 3.59 7.54 6.96
N TYR A 111 2.95 7.08 5.89
CA TYR A 111 1.55 7.40 5.62
C TYR A 111 0.61 6.21 5.75
N LEU A 112 1.12 4.98 5.59
CA LEU A 112 0.31 3.77 5.51
C LEU A 112 -0.64 3.60 6.69
N GLN A 113 -0.25 3.89 7.94
CA GLN A 113 -1.15 3.77 9.09
C GLN A 113 -2.40 4.66 8.98
N LEU A 114 -2.24 5.93 8.56
CA LEU A 114 -3.38 6.84 8.41
C LEU A 114 -4.15 6.55 7.12
N PHE A 115 -3.44 6.24 6.04
CA PHE A 115 -4.07 5.91 4.76
C PHE A 115 -4.90 4.64 4.83
N HIS A 116 -4.42 3.61 5.55
CA HIS A 116 -5.19 2.41 5.82
C HIS A 116 -6.50 2.73 6.54
N LYS A 117 -6.48 3.61 7.56
CA LYS A 117 -7.70 4.02 8.27
C LYS A 117 -8.69 4.74 7.35
N CYS A 118 -8.21 5.58 6.43
CA CYS A 118 -9.07 6.19 5.40
C CYS A 118 -9.73 5.13 4.50
N LEU A 119 -8.97 4.11 4.09
CA LEU A 119 -9.50 3.00 3.28
C LEU A 119 -10.54 2.20 4.07
N VAL A 120 -10.27 1.87 5.34
CA VAL A 120 -11.24 1.20 6.22
C VAL A 120 -12.53 2.00 6.33
N ASP A 121 -12.45 3.30 6.62
CA ASP A 121 -13.62 4.17 6.69
C ASP A 121 -14.38 4.20 5.36
N PHE A 122 -13.67 4.17 4.23
CA PHE A 122 -14.29 4.14 2.91
C PHE A 122 -15.08 2.85 2.68
N TYR A 123 -14.47 1.68 2.94
CA TYR A 123 -15.16 0.40 2.80
C TYR A 123 -16.30 0.22 3.83
N CYS A 124 -16.26 0.93 4.96
CA CYS A 124 -17.32 0.96 5.97
C CYS A 124 -18.39 2.04 5.73
N ASN A 125 -18.32 2.80 4.62
CA ASN A 125 -19.22 3.91 4.30
C ASN A 125 -19.24 5.07 5.32
N SER A 126 -18.12 5.29 6.01
CA SER A 126 -17.91 6.40 6.98
C SER A 126 -16.90 7.45 6.51
N PHE A 127 -16.47 7.39 5.23
CA PHE A 127 -15.49 8.31 4.66
C PHE A 127 -16.13 9.54 4.03
N SER A 128 -15.72 10.72 4.47
CA SER A 128 -16.20 12.04 4.02
C SER A 128 -15.12 13.10 4.24
N GLU A 129 -15.40 14.35 3.83
CA GLU A 129 -14.51 15.49 4.06
C GLU A 129 -14.27 15.83 5.55
N GLU A 130 -15.22 15.49 6.42
CA GLU A 130 -15.12 15.70 7.87
C GLU A 130 -14.42 14.53 8.59
N ASN A 131 -14.07 13.47 7.87
CA ASN A 131 -13.46 12.28 8.46
C ASN A 131 -12.11 12.61 9.12
N ILE A 132 -11.95 12.22 10.38
CA ILE A 132 -10.77 12.55 11.18
C ILE A 132 -9.47 11.98 10.60
N HIS A 133 -9.54 10.80 9.96
CA HIS A 133 -8.37 10.16 9.35
C HIS A 133 -8.00 10.84 8.04
N TYR A 134 -8.99 11.25 7.23
CA TYR A 134 -8.76 12.08 6.04
C TYR A 134 -8.11 13.41 6.40
N ILE A 135 -8.68 14.15 7.35
CA ILE A 135 -8.13 15.43 7.82
C ILE A 135 -6.72 15.25 8.37
N GLY A 136 -6.51 14.21 9.18
CA GLY A 136 -5.20 13.89 9.75
C GLY A 136 -4.15 13.58 8.69
N LEU A 137 -4.54 12.81 7.66
CA LEU A 137 -3.65 12.47 6.55
C LEU A 137 -3.33 13.67 5.67
N MET A 138 -4.33 14.49 5.31
CA MET A 138 -4.12 15.72 4.55
C MET A 138 -3.14 16.66 5.26
N LYS A 139 -3.32 16.87 6.57
CA LYS A 139 -2.38 17.67 7.39
C LYS A 139 -0.96 17.11 7.42
N LYS A 140 -0.77 15.81 7.22
CA LYS A 140 0.55 15.19 7.18
C LYS A 140 1.23 15.37 5.81
N LEU A 141 0.46 15.55 4.75
CA LEU A 141 0.94 15.73 3.38
C LEU A 141 1.25 17.20 3.03
N THR A 142 0.88 18.15 3.89
CA THR A 142 1.04 19.61 3.71
C THR A 142 1.87 20.21 4.82
#